data_AF-A0A378Y3X9-F1
#
_entry.id   AF-A0A378Y3X9-F1
#
_cell.length_a   1.000
_cell.length_b   1.000
_cell.length_c   1.000
_cell.angle_alpha   90.00
_cell.angle_beta   90.00
_cell.angle_gamma   90.00
#
_symmetry.space_group_name_H-M   'P 1'
#
loop_
_entity.id
_entity.type
_entity.pdbx_description
1 polymer ?
#
loop_
_entity_poly.entity_id
_entity_poly.type
_entity_poly.pdbx_seq_one_letter_code
_entity_poly.pdbx_strand_id
1 'polypeptide(L)'
;MRFQIGDETDRHLVSVIVHEFSRCELAFDQFIKLRGIKHKGDLVFDNKIDLMTYNAYSLFIQHLYEYFKGCVTRSRENTGNISFEVIDSLMNREVNKIQKNWRDAIDNNYAPKWANDRSYYEDVCPENFGRDFRNIRNNVAHVDFRRINGGSRLTLTQFYKDYHKYAILLFYNGRDYWSISDYGDLDFGDITSFNKLT
;
A
#
# COMPACT_ATOMS: atom_id res chain seq x y z
N MET A 1 -16.30 2.92 -17.16
CA MET A 1 -16.99 1.96 -18.04
C MET A 1 -17.41 0.78 -17.18
N ARG A 2 -18.66 0.31 -17.28
CA ARG A 2 -19.08 -0.89 -16.55
C ARG A 2 -18.51 -2.13 -17.24
N PHE A 3 -18.19 -3.15 -16.46
CA PHE A 3 -17.68 -4.43 -16.94
C PHE A 3 -18.24 -5.57 -16.07
N GLN A 4 -17.98 -6.82 -16.41
CA GLN A 4 -18.40 -8.00 -15.63
C GLN A 4 -17.17 -8.76 -15.15
N ILE A 5 -17.25 -9.33 -13.94
CA ILE A 5 -16.17 -10.19 -13.43
C ILE A 5 -15.90 -11.34 -14.40
N GLY A 6 -14.62 -11.54 -14.73
CA GLY A 6 -14.16 -12.54 -15.70
C GLY A 6 -14.12 -12.09 -17.16
N ASP A 7 -14.66 -10.91 -17.50
CA ASP A 7 -14.51 -10.37 -18.85
C ASP A 7 -13.08 -9.87 -19.13
N GLU A 8 -12.82 -9.42 -20.35
CA GLU A 8 -11.50 -8.90 -20.74
C GLU A 8 -11.07 -7.67 -19.92
N THR A 9 -12.00 -6.78 -19.60
CA THR A 9 -11.71 -5.58 -18.79
C THR A 9 -11.37 -5.97 -17.35
N ASP A 10 -12.10 -6.92 -16.75
CA ASP A 10 -11.78 -7.46 -15.42
C ASP A 10 -10.41 -8.13 -15.42
N ARG A 11 -10.09 -8.96 -16.43
CA ARG A 11 -8.80 -9.63 -16.52
C ARG A 11 -7.64 -8.64 -16.59
N HIS A 12 -7.75 -7.62 -17.44
CA HIS A 12 -6.75 -6.53 -17.49
C HIS A 12 -6.65 -5.78 -16.15
N LEU A 13 -7.79 -5.53 -15.49
CA LEU A 13 -7.80 -4.85 -14.19
C LEU A 13 -7.13 -5.72 -13.11
N VAL A 14 -7.35 -7.03 -13.10
CA VAL A 14 -6.65 -7.98 -12.24
C VAL A 14 -5.14 -7.91 -12.50
N SER A 15 -4.69 -7.91 -13.76
CA SER A 15 -3.27 -7.75 -14.10
C SER A 15 -2.68 -6.46 -13.51
N VAL A 16 -3.41 -5.35 -13.60
CA VAL A 16 -2.98 -4.06 -13.05
C VAL A 16 -2.94 -4.09 -11.53
N ILE A 17 -3.95 -4.67 -10.86
CA ILE A 17 -3.99 -4.76 -9.39
C ILE A 17 -2.82 -5.60 -8.87
N VAL A 18 -2.59 -6.77 -9.46
CA VAL A 18 -1.45 -7.63 -9.10
C VAL A 18 -0.15 -6.87 -9.32
N HIS A 19 0.02 -6.17 -10.45
CA HIS A 19 1.23 -5.41 -10.72
C HIS A 19 1.44 -4.21 -9.77
N GLU A 20 0.39 -3.48 -9.38
CA GLU A 20 0.50 -2.45 -8.33
C GLU A 20 0.93 -3.05 -7.00
N PHE A 21 0.36 -4.21 -6.63
CA PHE A 21 0.73 -4.87 -5.38
C PHE A 21 2.18 -5.39 -5.40
N SER A 22 2.63 -5.99 -6.52
CA SER A 22 4.03 -6.42 -6.68
C SER A 22 5.02 -5.25 -6.54
N ARG A 23 4.70 -4.09 -7.13
CA ARG A 23 5.52 -2.88 -6.97
C ARG A 23 5.53 -2.38 -5.52
N CYS A 24 4.39 -2.49 -4.83
CA CYS A 24 4.28 -2.19 -3.41
C CYS A 24 5.19 -3.11 -2.57
N GLU A 25 5.15 -4.43 -2.80
CA GLU A 25 6.02 -5.40 -2.11
C GLU A 25 7.50 -5.11 -2.35
N LEU A 26 7.92 -4.93 -3.60
CA LEU A 26 9.30 -4.61 -3.95
C LEU A 26 9.79 -3.31 -3.29
N ALA A 27 8.94 -2.28 -3.25
CA ALA A 27 9.27 -1.02 -2.60
C ALA A 27 9.40 -1.17 -1.08
N PHE A 28 8.53 -1.97 -0.46
CA PHE A 28 8.60 -2.25 0.98
C PHE A 28 9.83 -3.07 1.36
N ASP A 29 10.15 -4.12 0.61
CA ASP A 29 11.33 -4.95 0.83
C ASP A 29 12.62 -4.13 0.71
N GLN A 30 12.68 -3.24 -0.30
CA GLN A 30 13.79 -2.30 -0.46
C GLN A 30 13.89 -1.33 0.72
N PHE A 31 12.77 -0.82 1.23
CA PHE A 31 12.75 0.04 2.42
C PHE A 31 13.29 -0.69 3.66
N ILE A 32 12.87 -1.92 3.91
CA ILE A 32 13.35 -2.73 5.04
C ILE A 32 14.84 -3.03 4.92
N LYS A 33 15.31 -3.41 3.72
CA LYS A 33 16.74 -3.66 3.45
C LYS A 33 17.60 -2.42 3.74
N LEU A 34 17.19 -1.26 3.21
CA LEU A 34 17.92 0.00 3.41
C LEU A 34 17.92 0.44 4.87
N ARG A 35 16.78 0.29 5.58
CA ARG A 35 16.74 0.53 7.03
C ARG A 35 17.69 -0.42 7.77
N GLY A 36 17.71 -1.70 7.42
CA GLY A 36 18.61 -2.69 8.02
C GLY A 36 20.09 -2.30 7.88
N ILE A 37 20.49 -1.81 6.70
CA ILE A 37 21.85 -1.28 6.46
C ILE A 37 22.14 -0.09 7.40
N LYS A 38 21.22 0.86 7.52
CA LYS A 38 21.39 2.03 8.41
C LYS A 38 21.54 1.65 9.89
N HIS A 39 20.82 0.65 10.37
CA HIS A 39 20.84 0.26 11.80
C HIS A 39 22.09 -0.56 12.17
N LYS A 40 22.76 -1.19 11.19
CA LYS A 40 23.98 -2.00 11.42
C LYS A 40 25.26 -1.17 11.59
N GLY A 41 25.20 0.15 11.47
CA GLY A 41 26.23 1.05 12.00
C GLY A 41 27.45 1.34 11.13
N ASP A 42 27.57 0.77 9.93
CA ASP A 42 28.80 0.93 9.11
C ASP A 42 28.81 2.13 8.16
N LEU A 43 27.80 3.01 8.18
CA LEU A 43 27.73 4.10 7.22
C LEU A 43 27.45 5.44 7.90
N VAL A 44 28.52 6.22 7.96
CA VAL A 44 28.54 7.70 7.97
C VAL A 44 27.37 8.22 7.13
N PHE A 45 26.63 9.21 7.63
CA PHE A 45 25.54 9.95 6.95
C PHE A 45 25.69 10.00 5.42
N ASP A 46 25.22 8.97 4.73
CA ASP A 46 25.21 8.91 3.27
C ASP A 46 23.86 9.44 2.82
N ASN A 47 23.86 10.71 2.40
CA ASN A 47 22.69 11.39 1.84
C ASN A 47 22.01 10.57 0.74
N LYS A 48 22.75 9.71 0.03
CA LYS A 48 22.20 8.81 -0.99
C LYS A 48 21.36 7.71 -0.37
N ILE A 49 21.80 7.09 0.73
CA ILE A 49 21.05 6.04 1.43
C ILE A 49 19.79 6.63 2.08
N ASP A 50 19.89 7.84 2.62
CA ASP A 50 18.73 8.55 3.16
C ASP A 50 17.69 8.81 2.09
N LEU A 51 18.12 9.34 0.93
CA LEU A 51 17.25 9.56 -0.21
C LEU A 51 16.63 8.25 -0.73
N MET A 52 17.42 7.18 -0.84
CA MET A 52 16.92 5.88 -1.27
C MET A 52 15.90 5.30 -0.28
N THR A 53 16.13 5.45 1.03
CA THR A 53 15.22 4.96 2.07
C THR A 53 13.89 5.72 2.02
N TYR A 54 13.97 7.06 1.89
CA TYR A 54 12.81 7.91 1.73
C TYR A 54 12.00 7.55 0.48
N ASN A 55 12.69 7.38 -0.66
CA ASN A 55 12.07 7.03 -1.94
C ASN A 55 11.42 5.64 -1.92
N ALA A 56 12.07 4.66 -1.29
CA ALA A 56 11.49 3.32 -1.16
C ALA A 56 10.17 3.35 -0.36
N TYR A 57 10.14 4.06 0.77
CA TYR A 57 8.90 4.23 1.54
C TYR A 57 7.84 5.04 0.77
N SER A 58 8.27 6.06 0.04
CA SER A 58 7.41 6.86 -0.82
C SER A 58 6.70 6.02 -1.90
N LEU A 59 7.45 5.14 -2.58
CA LEU A 59 6.92 4.21 -3.57
C LEU A 59 6.00 3.17 -2.94
N PHE A 60 6.34 2.65 -1.76
CA PHE A 60 5.48 1.76 -1.00
C PHE A 60 4.10 2.39 -0.75
N ILE A 61 4.06 3.61 -0.22
CA ILE A 61 2.81 4.34 0.02
C ILE A 61 2.05 4.59 -1.30
N GLN A 62 2.73 5.04 -2.34
CA GLN A 62 2.08 5.29 -3.63
C GLN A 62 1.40 4.03 -4.19
N HIS A 63 2.12 2.92 -4.27
CA HIS A 63 1.62 1.67 -4.87
C HIS A 63 0.58 0.99 -3.99
N LEU A 64 0.72 1.05 -2.65
CA LEU A 64 -0.31 0.55 -1.76
C LEU A 64 -1.64 1.29 -1.96
N TYR A 65 -1.61 2.61 -2.11
CA TYR A 65 -2.82 3.39 -2.37
C TYR A 65 -3.47 3.03 -3.72
N GLU A 66 -2.67 2.93 -4.80
CA GLU A 66 -3.19 2.57 -6.13
C GLU A 66 -3.73 1.14 -6.17
N TYR A 67 -3.09 0.19 -5.48
CA TYR A 67 -3.59 -1.17 -5.29
C TYR A 67 -5.01 -1.16 -4.71
N PHE A 68 -5.23 -0.48 -3.57
CA PHE A 68 -6.55 -0.41 -2.95
C PHE A 68 -7.59 0.27 -3.84
N LYS A 69 -7.20 1.34 -4.52
CA LYS A 69 -8.06 2.00 -5.52
C LYS A 69 -8.44 1.02 -6.63
N GLY A 70 -7.52 0.19 -7.10
CA GLY A 70 -7.77 -0.88 -8.06
C GLY A 70 -8.78 -1.90 -7.53
N CYS A 71 -8.60 -2.41 -6.31
CA CYS A 71 -9.54 -3.31 -5.66
C CYS A 71 -10.95 -2.72 -5.54
N VAL A 72 -11.07 -1.45 -5.14
CA VAL A 72 -12.35 -0.76 -5.04
C VAL A 72 -12.99 -0.58 -6.43
N THR A 73 -12.19 -0.23 -7.43
CA THR A 73 -12.65 -0.13 -8.83
C THR A 73 -13.22 -1.48 -9.31
N ARG A 74 -12.51 -2.57 -8.99
CA ARG A 74 -12.93 -3.92 -9.32
C ARG A 74 -14.23 -4.33 -8.63
N SER A 75 -14.31 -4.11 -7.33
CA SER A 75 -15.50 -4.43 -6.52
C SER A 75 -16.75 -3.69 -6.96
N ARG A 76 -16.62 -2.57 -7.67
CA ARG A 76 -17.75 -1.78 -8.19
C ARG A 76 -18.09 -2.08 -9.65
N GLU A 77 -17.34 -2.98 -10.29
CA GLU A 77 -17.55 -3.38 -11.69
C GLU A 77 -17.62 -2.17 -12.64
N ASN A 78 -16.86 -1.11 -12.31
CA ASN A 78 -16.90 0.14 -13.05
C ASN A 78 -15.57 0.90 -12.99
N THR A 79 -14.92 1.04 -14.14
CA THR A 79 -13.67 1.80 -14.33
C THR A 79 -13.85 3.32 -14.39
N GLY A 80 -15.07 3.81 -14.21
CA GLY A 80 -15.34 5.25 -14.14
C GLY A 80 -14.69 5.91 -12.92
N ASN A 81 -14.66 7.24 -12.92
CA ASN A 81 -14.11 8.00 -11.80
C ASN A 81 -14.87 7.70 -10.51
N ILE A 82 -14.13 7.30 -9.49
CA ILE A 82 -14.61 7.15 -8.12
C ILE A 82 -14.20 8.41 -7.36
N SER A 83 -15.14 9.03 -6.67
CA SER A 83 -14.83 10.17 -5.79
C SER A 83 -13.80 9.73 -4.76
N PHE A 84 -12.80 10.58 -4.54
CA PHE A 84 -11.70 10.24 -3.67
C PHE A 84 -12.16 10.05 -2.21
N GLU A 85 -13.19 10.76 -1.78
CA GLU A 85 -13.80 10.62 -0.46
C GLU A 85 -14.34 9.21 -0.21
N VAL A 86 -14.85 8.56 -1.25
CA VAL A 86 -15.30 7.17 -1.16
C VAL A 86 -14.12 6.23 -0.93
N ILE A 87 -13.01 6.44 -1.64
CA ILE A 87 -11.80 5.62 -1.48
C ILE A 87 -11.19 5.86 -0.09
N ASP A 88 -11.06 7.13 0.32
CA ASP A 88 -10.55 7.53 1.63
C ASP A 88 -11.34 6.85 2.76
N SER A 89 -12.68 6.86 2.66
CA SER A 89 -13.57 6.21 3.63
C SER A 89 -13.44 4.68 3.64
N LEU A 90 -13.34 4.05 2.47
CA LEU A 90 -13.19 2.60 2.34
C LEU A 90 -11.86 2.12 2.94
N MET A 91 -10.78 2.87 2.77
CA MET A 91 -9.48 2.54 3.38
C MET A 91 -9.58 2.53 4.91
N ASN A 92 -10.17 3.56 5.52
CA ASN A 92 -10.38 3.60 6.98
C ASN A 92 -11.22 2.41 7.46
N ARG A 93 -12.29 2.10 6.72
CA ARG A 93 -13.16 0.96 7.04
C ARG A 93 -12.41 -0.36 6.96
N GLU A 94 -11.57 -0.56 5.96
CA GLU A 94 -10.80 -1.80 5.81
C GLU A 94 -9.78 -1.96 6.95
N VAL A 95 -9.09 -0.88 7.36
CA VAL A 95 -8.20 -0.92 8.55
C VAL A 95 -8.97 -1.37 9.79
N ASN A 96 -10.11 -0.73 10.07
CA ASN A 96 -10.92 -1.05 11.24
C ASN A 96 -11.47 -2.49 11.20
N LYS A 97 -11.82 -2.98 10.01
CA LYS A 97 -12.22 -4.37 9.78
C LYS A 97 -11.07 -5.33 10.05
N ILE A 98 -9.87 -5.06 9.54
CA ILE A 98 -8.67 -5.88 9.79
C ILE A 98 -8.39 -5.97 11.29
N GLN A 99 -8.37 -4.83 11.99
CA GLN A 99 -8.16 -4.82 13.45
C GLN A 99 -9.23 -5.64 14.18
N LYS A 100 -10.51 -5.49 13.80
CA LYS A 100 -11.60 -6.30 14.37
C LYS A 100 -11.37 -7.79 14.15
N ASN A 101 -11.06 -8.20 12.92
CA ASN A 101 -10.82 -9.60 12.59
C ASN A 101 -9.65 -10.18 13.40
N TRP A 102 -8.60 -9.41 13.64
CA TRP A 102 -7.48 -9.83 14.48
C TRP A 102 -7.86 -9.97 15.97
N ARG A 103 -8.63 -9.02 16.52
CA ARG A 103 -9.17 -9.14 17.88
C ARG A 103 -10.05 -10.38 18.02
N ASP A 104 -10.96 -10.58 17.08
CA ASP A 104 -11.85 -11.73 17.06
C ASP A 104 -11.04 -13.04 16.96
N ALA A 105 -9.98 -13.09 16.15
CA ALA A 105 -9.11 -14.25 16.04
C ALA A 105 -8.36 -14.60 17.33
N ILE A 106 -7.89 -13.58 18.05
CA ILE A 106 -7.19 -13.74 19.32
C ILE A 106 -8.17 -14.18 20.41
N ASP A 107 -9.32 -13.50 20.52
CA ASP A 107 -10.35 -13.77 21.53
C ASP A 107 -10.91 -15.20 21.40
N ASN A 108 -10.94 -15.74 20.17
CA ASN A 108 -11.39 -17.09 19.87
C ASN A 108 -10.25 -18.14 19.75
N ASN A 109 -9.01 -17.80 20.11
CA ASN A 109 -7.85 -18.71 20.12
C ASN A 109 -7.50 -19.38 18.78
N TYR A 110 -7.82 -18.76 17.64
CA TYR A 110 -7.37 -19.22 16.31
C TYR A 110 -6.36 -18.29 15.65
N ALA A 111 -5.94 -17.22 16.34
CA ALA A 111 -4.83 -16.39 15.89
C ALA A 111 -3.53 -17.20 15.81
N PRO A 112 -2.74 -17.06 14.72
CA PRO A 112 -1.44 -17.69 14.60
C PRO A 112 -0.46 -17.19 15.66
N LYS A 113 0.54 -18.03 16.02
CA LYS A 113 1.54 -17.72 17.06
C LYS A 113 2.39 -16.47 16.81
N TRP A 114 2.50 -16.05 15.55
CA TRP A 114 3.25 -14.86 15.16
C TRP A 114 2.42 -13.57 15.24
N ALA A 115 1.11 -13.67 15.51
CA ALA A 115 0.25 -12.50 15.66
C ALA A 115 0.76 -11.61 16.80
N ASN A 116 0.53 -10.29 16.65
CA ASN A 116 0.82 -9.38 17.74
C ASN A 116 -0.12 -9.64 18.93
N ASP A 117 0.25 -9.12 20.09
CA ASP A 117 -0.65 -9.08 21.24
C ASP A 117 -1.98 -8.38 20.89
N ARG A 118 -3.06 -8.76 21.57
CA ARG A 118 -4.40 -8.21 21.38
C ARG A 118 -4.42 -6.67 21.45
N SER A 119 -3.65 -6.08 22.37
CA SER A 119 -3.54 -4.63 22.58
C SER A 119 -3.03 -3.88 21.34
N TYR A 120 -2.28 -4.55 20.47
CA TYR A 120 -1.84 -3.97 19.19
C TYR A 120 -3.03 -3.61 18.30
N TYR A 121 -4.18 -4.26 18.45
CA TYR A 121 -5.34 -4.07 17.60
C TYR A 121 -6.47 -3.29 18.29
N GLU A 122 -6.25 -2.71 19.48
CA GLU A 122 -7.32 -2.06 20.25
C GLU A 122 -7.62 -0.61 19.86
N ASP A 123 -6.69 0.06 19.18
CA ASP A 123 -6.92 1.42 18.68
C ASP A 123 -7.89 1.44 17.50
N VAL A 124 -8.37 2.63 17.16
CA VAL A 124 -9.24 2.89 16.01
C VAL A 124 -8.44 3.60 14.93
N CYS A 125 -8.65 3.24 13.67
CA CYS A 125 -8.07 3.97 12.55
C CYS A 125 -8.48 5.46 12.60
N PRO A 126 -7.53 6.41 12.62
CA PRO A 126 -7.82 7.83 12.65
C PRO A 126 -8.68 8.25 11.45
N GLU A 127 -9.68 9.12 11.70
CA GLU A 127 -10.66 9.51 10.68
C GLU A 127 -10.02 10.13 9.42
N ASN A 128 -8.89 10.82 9.58
CA ASN A 128 -8.19 11.50 8.49
C ASN A 128 -7.25 10.57 7.70
N PHE A 129 -7.06 9.31 8.11
CA PHE A 129 -6.06 8.41 7.55
C PHE A 129 -6.15 8.31 6.02
N GLY A 130 -7.30 7.90 5.45
CA GLY A 130 -7.45 7.74 4.00
C GLY A 130 -7.18 9.03 3.21
N ARG A 131 -7.69 10.17 3.71
CA ARG A 131 -7.44 11.49 3.12
C ARG A 131 -5.95 11.82 3.10
N ASP A 132 -5.28 11.62 4.23
CA ASP A 132 -3.88 11.94 4.39
C ASP A 132 -3.00 10.98 3.59
N PHE A 133 -3.40 9.70 3.47
CA PHE A 133 -2.77 8.70 2.61
C PHE A 133 -2.82 9.13 1.14
N ARG A 134 -3.98 9.54 0.64
CA ARG A 134 -4.12 10.11 -0.70
C ARG A 134 -3.27 11.36 -0.89
N ASN A 135 -3.25 12.25 0.10
CA ASN A 135 -2.46 13.48 0.04
C ASN A 135 -0.96 13.17 -0.10
N ILE A 136 -0.44 12.20 0.65
CA ILE A 136 0.95 11.76 0.50
C ILE A 136 1.18 11.15 -0.86
N ARG A 137 0.32 10.23 -1.32
CA ARG A 137 0.41 9.65 -2.68
C ARG A 137 0.52 10.73 -3.75
N ASN A 138 -0.28 11.79 -3.67
CA ASN A 138 -0.23 12.90 -4.61
C ASN A 138 1.05 13.74 -4.48
N ASN A 139 1.48 14.03 -3.25
CA ASN A 139 2.69 14.81 -2.99
C ASN A 139 3.97 14.08 -3.46
N VAL A 140 3.97 12.74 -3.45
CA VAL A 140 5.12 11.94 -3.92
C VAL A 140 5.13 11.70 -5.42
N ALA A 141 3.95 11.66 -6.05
CA ALA A 141 3.82 11.46 -7.50
C ALA A 141 4.13 12.74 -8.32
N HIS A 142 4.02 13.91 -7.71
CA HIS A 142 4.17 15.20 -8.42
C HIS A 142 5.34 16.03 -7.87
N VAL A 143 5.95 16.84 -8.73
CA VAL A 143 6.97 17.83 -8.34
C VAL A 143 6.27 18.95 -7.59
N ASP A 144 6.15 18.78 -6.27
CA ASP A 144 5.44 19.66 -5.35
C ASP A 144 6.35 20.04 -4.19
N PHE A 145 6.59 21.34 -4.00
CA PHE A 145 7.46 21.86 -2.94
C PHE A 145 6.98 21.46 -1.54
N ARG A 146 5.68 21.20 -1.37
CA ARG A 146 5.07 20.72 -0.11
C ARG A 146 5.63 19.36 0.32
N ARG A 147 6.27 18.61 -0.58
CA ARG A 147 7.02 17.38 -0.23
C ARG A 147 8.09 17.65 0.83
N ILE A 148 8.72 18.83 0.80
CA ILE A 148 9.84 19.17 1.68
C ILE A 148 9.34 19.76 3.01
N ASN A 149 8.38 20.69 2.97
CA ASN A 149 7.97 21.47 4.14
C ASN A 149 6.57 21.16 4.69
N GLY A 150 5.82 20.24 4.05
CA GLY A 150 4.45 19.90 4.39
C GLY A 150 3.42 20.94 3.93
N GLY A 151 3.71 22.24 4.06
CA GLY A 151 2.73 23.29 3.77
C GLY A 151 1.46 23.07 4.60
N SER A 152 0.30 22.94 3.95
CA SER A 152 -0.98 22.60 4.59
C SER A 152 -1.27 21.09 4.66
N ARG A 153 -0.32 20.23 4.27
CA ARG A 153 -0.45 18.77 4.23
C ARG A 153 0.63 18.13 5.10
N LEU A 154 0.42 16.86 5.46
CA LEU A 154 1.46 16.08 6.13
C LEU A 154 2.64 15.83 5.19
N THR A 155 3.84 15.75 5.77
CA THR A 155 5.03 15.22 5.11
C THR A 155 5.02 13.69 5.17
N LEU A 156 5.82 13.04 4.33
CA LEU A 156 5.97 11.57 4.39
C LEU A 156 6.47 11.11 5.76
N THR A 157 7.35 11.89 6.40
CA THR A 157 7.85 11.63 7.76
C THR A 157 6.73 11.69 8.79
N GLN A 158 5.85 12.68 8.71
CA GLN A 158 4.73 12.79 9.64
C GLN A 158 3.72 11.66 9.42
N PHE A 159 3.41 11.34 8.15
CA PHE A 159 2.59 10.17 7.81
C PHE A 159 3.18 8.86 8.35
N TYR A 160 4.50 8.68 8.27
CA TYR A 160 5.17 7.51 8.85
C TYR A 160 4.91 7.42 10.36
N LYS A 161 5.14 8.51 11.09
CA LYS A 161 4.97 8.54 12.55
C LYS A 161 3.53 8.25 12.98
N ASP A 162 2.57 8.85 12.29
CA ASP A 162 1.18 8.82 12.72
C ASP A 162 0.42 7.61 12.19
N TYR A 163 0.80 7.10 11.01
CA TYR A 163 -0.03 6.17 10.25
C TYR A 163 0.67 4.91 9.73
N HIS A 164 1.97 4.74 9.95
CA HIS A 164 2.70 3.55 9.45
C HIS A 164 2.04 2.23 9.86
N LYS A 165 1.57 2.14 11.11
CA LYS A 165 0.84 0.97 11.62
C LYS A 165 -0.34 0.59 10.73
N TYR A 166 -1.19 1.56 10.37
CA TYR A 166 -2.39 1.30 9.57
C TYR A 166 -2.05 0.95 8.11
N ALA A 167 -1.02 1.60 7.54
CA ALA A 167 -0.51 1.24 6.22
C ALA A 167 0.03 -0.20 6.19
N ILE A 168 0.70 -0.63 7.26
CA ILE A 168 1.22 -2.00 7.39
C ILE A 168 0.10 -3.03 7.55
N LEU A 169 -0.96 -2.73 8.30
CA LEU A 169 -2.14 -3.60 8.38
C LEU A 169 -2.77 -3.82 6.99
N LEU A 170 -2.91 -2.74 6.22
CA LEU A 170 -3.41 -2.82 4.84
C LEU A 170 -2.48 -3.61 3.92
N PHE A 171 -1.17 -3.39 4.03
CA PHE A 171 -0.17 -4.10 3.23
C PHE A 171 -0.19 -5.61 3.48
N TYR A 172 -0.13 -6.05 4.75
CA TYR A 172 -0.16 -7.49 5.06
C TYR A 172 -1.49 -8.12 4.67
N ASN A 173 -2.60 -7.41 4.85
CA ASN A 173 -3.89 -7.92 4.37
C ASN A 173 -3.89 -8.10 2.85
N GLY A 174 -3.37 -7.14 2.07
CA GLY A 174 -3.24 -7.30 0.63
C GLY A 174 -2.34 -8.47 0.22
N ARG A 175 -1.27 -8.71 0.98
CA ARG A 175 -0.29 -9.77 0.72
C ARG A 175 -0.89 -11.16 0.76
N ASP A 176 -1.84 -11.39 1.64
CA ASP A 176 -2.53 -12.68 1.77
C ASP A 176 -3.43 -13.03 0.56
N TYR A 177 -3.73 -12.06 -0.33
CA TYR A 177 -4.65 -12.28 -1.45
C TYR A 177 -4.11 -11.89 -2.83
N TRP A 178 -3.10 -11.01 -2.91
CA TRP A 178 -2.66 -10.40 -4.17
C TRP A 178 -1.17 -10.54 -4.44
N SER A 179 -0.47 -11.39 -3.68
CA SER A 179 0.94 -11.72 -3.93
C SER A 179 1.09 -12.30 -5.33
N ILE A 180 2.11 -11.85 -6.07
CA ILE A 180 2.38 -12.34 -7.44
C ILE A 180 2.62 -13.86 -7.50
N SER A 181 3.06 -14.47 -6.39
CA SER A 181 3.22 -15.93 -6.29
C SER A 181 1.95 -16.70 -6.65
N ASP A 182 0.79 -16.08 -6.41
CA ASP A 182 -0.51 -16.70 -6.58
C ASP A 182 -1.07 -16.48 -8.01
N TYR A 183 -0.34 -15.72 -8.84
CA TYR A 183 -0.73 -15.29 -10.19
C TYR A 183 0.34 -15.61 -11.25
N GLY A 184 1.07 -16.72 -11.08
CA GLY A 184 2.21 -17.09 -11.95
C GLY A 184 1.90 -17.23 -13.44
N ASP A 185 0.65 -17.54 -13.81
CA ASP A 185 0.21 -17.71 -15.21
C ASP A 185 -0.38 -16.43 -15.83
N LEU A 186 -0.34 -15.32 -15.10
CA LEU A 186 -1.02 -14.11 -15.50
C LEU A 186 -0.21 -13.32 -16.53
N ASP A 187 -0.83 -12.98 -17.67
CA ASP A 187 -0.21 -12.13 -18.67
C ASP A 187 -0.30 -10.65 -18.26
N PHE A 188 0.86 -10.01 -18.18
CA PHE A 188 1.02 -8.59 -17.88
C PHE A 188 1.18 -7.72 -19.15
N GLY A 189 0.97 -8.30 -20.34
CA GLY A 189 0.89 -7.58 -21.61
C GLY A 189 2.17 -6.80 -21.94
N ASP A 190 2.10 -5.47 -21.87
CA ASP A 190 3.24 -4.58 -22.14
C ASP A 190 4.43 -4.84 -21.21
N ILE A 191 4.17 -5.17 -19.93
CA ILE A 191 5.26 -5.46 -18.96
C ILE A 191 6.03 -6.71 -19.40
N THR A 192 5.33 -7.74 -19.87
CA THR A 192 5.95 -8.95 -20.42
C THR A 192 6.72 -8.62 -21.70
N SER A 193 6.13 -7.79 -22.57
CA SER A 193 6.72 -7.41 -23.86
C SER A 193 7.97 -6.54 -23.71
N PHE A 194 7.97 -5.60 -22.77
CA PHE A 194 9.10 -4.72 -22.47
C PHE A 194 10.38 -5.51 -22.13
N ASN A 195 10.23 -6.60 -21.38
CA ASN A 195 11.35 -7.47 -21.00
C ASN A 195 11.91 -8.31 -22.16
N LYS A 196 11.25 -8.33 -23.33
CA LYS A 196 11.69 -9.05 -24.53
C LYS A 196 12.46 -8.17 -25.52
N LEU A 197 12.62 -6.87 -25.25
CA LEU A 197 13.29 -5.91 -26.13
C LEU A 197 14.83 -6.05 -26.19
N THR A 198 15.35 -7.24 -25.89
CA THR A 198 16.78 -7.58 -25.99
C THR A 198 17.22 -7.76 -27.42
#